data_AF-A0A3D3CS63-F1
#
_entry.id   AF-A0A3D3CS63-F1
#
_cell.length_a   1.000
_cell.length_b   1.000
_cell.length_c   1.000
_cell.angle_alpha   90.00
_cell.angle_beta   90.00
_cell.angle_gamma   90.00
#
_symmetry.space_group_name_H-M   'P 1'
#
loop_
_entity.id
_entity.type
_entity.pdbx_description
1 polymer ?
#
loop_
_entity_poly.entity_id
_entity_poly.type
_entity_poly.pdbx_seq_one_letter_code
_entity_poly.pdbx_strand_id
1 'polypeptide(L)'
;KFFLIMAGAGQGNYLLIIIAAINMIVSLYYYLKVVKAIFMDANEHPIEKLRIPPSPRLAFFICIAGILLTGLMSYVYEYIFSLSTGF
;
A
#
# COMPACT_ATOMS: atom_id res chain seq x y z
N LYS A 1 5.64 5.09 0.24
CA LYS A 1 5.19 6.34 0.89
C LYS A 1 6.24 6.92 1.84
N PHE A 2 6.81 6.13 2.77
CA PHE A 2 7.88 6.58 3.66
C PHE A 2 9.06 7.25 2.93
N PHE A 3 9.54 6.69 1.82
CA PHE A 3 10.60 7.28 1.00
C PHE A 3 10.28 8.71 0.51
N LEU A 4 9.05 8.97 0.04
CA LEU A 4 8.63 10.30 -0.43
C LEU A 4 8.56 11.31 0.72
N ILE A 5 8.11 10.87 1.90
CA ILE A 5 8.05 11.73 3.10
C ILE A 5 9.48 12.04 3.59
N MET A 6 10.38 11.06 3.62
CA MET A 6 11.79 11.27 3.99
C MET A 6 12.53 12.17 2.99
N ALA A 7 12.34 11.97 1.69
CA ALA A 7 12.91 12.83 0.66
C ALA A 7 12.38 14.27 0.76
N GLY A 8 11.07 14.44 1.01
CA GLY A 8 10.46 15.76 1.24
C GLY A 8 10.95 16.43 2.52
N ALA A 9 11.21 15.66 3.58
CA ALA A 9 11.79 16.15 4.83
C ALA A 9 13.24 16.62 4.63
N GLY A 10 14.02 15.90 3.83
CA GLY A 10 15.39 16.28 3.47
C GLY A 10 15.48 17.58 2.67
N GLN A 11 14.45 17.94 1.91
CA GLN A 11 14.37 19.22 1.19
C GLN A 11 13.69 20.36 1.98
N GLY A 12 13.32 20.14 3.25
CA GLY A 12 12.72 21.17 4.12
C GLY A 12 11.28 21.59 3.76
N ASN A 13 10.58 20.82 2.92
CA ASN A 13 9.24 21.18 2.46
C ASN A 13 8.12 20.67 3.40
N TYR A 14 8.07 21.22 4.60
CA TYR A 14 7.19 20.74 5.68
C TYR A 14 5.69 20.84 5.37
N LEU A 15 5.26 21.81 4.57
CA LEU A 15 3.85 21.97 4.19
C LEU A 15 3.33 20.77 3.38
N LEU A 16 4.09 20.30 2.39
CA LEU A 16 3.69 19.14 1.59
C LEU A 16 3.69 17.85 2.44
N ILE A 17 4.60 17.73 3.40
CA ILE A 17 4.66 16.58 4.31
C ILE A 17 3.41 16.53 5.18
N ILE A 18 2.99 17.65 5.75
CA ILE A 18 1.78 17.74 6.58
C ILE A 18 0.55 17.33 5.77
N ILE A 19 0.40 17.87 4.55
CA ILE A 19 -0.71 17.51 3.65
C ILE A 19 -0.66 16.00 3.32
N ALA A 20 0.51 15.46 2.99
CA ALA A 20 0.69 14.04 2.70
C ALA A 20 0.36 13.15 3.91
N ALA A 21 0.74 13.56 5.12
CA ALA A 21 0.46 12.85 6.37
C ALA A 21 -1.03 12.84 6.70
N ILE A 22 -1.72 13.99 6.58
CA ILE A 22 -3.17 14.08 6.76
C ILE A 22 -3.89 13.16 5.77
N ASN A 23 -3.51 13.20 4.49
CA ASN A 23 -4.08 12.32 3.47
C ASN A 23 -3.87 10.83 3.80
N MET A 24 -2.74 10.46 4.41
CA MET A 24 -2.49 9.10 4.86
C MET A 24 -3.45 8.66 5.96
N ILE A 25 -3.74 9.53 6.93
CA ILE A 25 -4.68 9.26 8.02
C ILE A 25 -6.11 9.12 7.49
N VAL A 26 -6.56 10.06 6.65
CA VAL A 26 -7.89 10.02 6.04
C VAL A 26 -8.06 8.76 5.19
N SER A 27 -7.07 8.43 4.36
CA SER A 27 -7.07 7.20 3.57
C SER A 27 -7.25 5.98 4.49
N LEU A 28 -6.45 5.87 5.56
CA LEU A 28 -6.52 4.75 6.49
C LEU A 28 -7.93 4.58 7.08
N TYR A 29 -8.59 5.68 7.45
CA TYR A 29 -9.98 5.64 7.95
C TYR A 29 -10.94 5.00 6.92
N TYR A 30 -10.86 5.42 5.66
CA TYR A 30 -11.72 4.85 4.61
C TYR A 30 -11.36 3.39 4.30
N TYR A 31 -10.08 3.02 4.30
CA TYR A 31 -9.66 1.63 4.11
C TYR A 31 -10.24 0.72 5.21
N LEU A 32 -10.13 1.13 6.47
CA LEU A 32 -10.68 0.37 7.60
C LEU A 32 -12.21 0.30 7.55
N LYS A 33 -12.88 1.36 7.10
CA LYS A 33 -14.34 1.36 6.91
C LYS A 33 -14.77 0.31 5.88
N VAL A 34 -14.03 0.16 4.77
CA VAL A 34 -14.32 -0.86 3.75
C VAL A 34 -14.10 -2.26 4.30
N VAL A 35 -12.98 -2.49 5.01
CA VAL A 35 -12.71 -3.79 5.65
C VAL A 35 -13.82 -4.14 6.65
N LYS A 36 -14.23 -3.19 7.48
CA LYS A 36 -15.35 -3.37 8.41
C LYS A 36 -16.63 -3.78 7.68
N ALA A 37 -16.98 -3.09 6.59
CA ALA A 37 -18.17 -3.40 5.81
C ALA A 37 -18.14 -4.82 5.21
N ILE A 38 -16.96 -5.33 4.84
CA ILE A 38 -16.81 -6.67 4.28
C ILE A 38 -16.95 -7.77 5.34
N PHE A 39 -16.45 -7.54 6.57
CA PHE A 39 -16.32 -8.58 7.60
C PHE A 39 -17.33 -8.49 8.76
N MET A 40 -17.80 -7.30 9.13
CA MET A 40 -18.61 -7.06 10.33
C MET A 40 -20.06 -6.70 10.04
N ASP A 41 -20.33 -6.04 8.92
CA ASP A 41 -21.70 -5.60 8.62
C ASP A 41 -22.48 -6.79 8.03
N ALA A 42 -23.62 -7.12 8.67
CA ALA A 42 -24.50 -8.17 8.21
C ALA A 42 -25.12 -7.76 6.86
N ASN A 43 -24.87 -8.57 5.83
CA ASN A 43 -25.31 -8.26 4.48
C ASN A 43 -26.66 -8.95 4.23
N GLU A 44 -27.75 -8.17 4.20
CA GLU A 44 -29.12 -8.70 4.02
C GLU A 44 -29.36 -9.29 2.62
N HIS A 45 -28.52 -8.92 1.64
CA HIS A 45 -28.49 -9.50 0.30
C HIS A 45 -27.10 -10.08 0.00
N PRO A 46 -26.86 -11.39 0.23
CA PRO A 46 -25.56 -11.98 -0.03
C PRO A 46 -25.25 -11.91 -1.52
N ILE A 47 -24.16 -11.23 -1.85
CA ILE A 47 -23.61 -11.20 -3.21
C ILE A 47 -23.23 -12.64 -3.57
N GLU A 48 -23.70 -13.09 -4.74
CA GLU A 48 -23.42 -14.44 -5.22
C GLU A 48 -21.90 -14.68 -5.30
N LYS A 49 -21.44 -15.86 -4.84
CA LYS A 49 -20.01 -16.17 -4.78
C LYS A 49 -19.41 -16.08 -6.18
N LEU A 50 -18.64 -15.02 -6.42
CA LEU A 50 -17.90 -14.88 -7.67
C LEU A 50 -16.96 -16.08 -7.84
N ARG A 51 -17.20 -16.91 -8.86
CA ARG A 51 -16.26 -17.97 -9.25
C ARG A 51 -15.04 -17.33 -9.89
N ILE A 52 -14.00 -17.12 -9.08
CA ILE A 52 -12.71 -16.62 -9.57
C ILE A 52 -11.98 -17.77 -10.29
N PRO A 53 -11.64 -17.64 -11.59
CA PRO A 53 -10.88 -18.66 -12.30
C PRO A 53 -9.46 -18.81 -11.72
N PRO A 54 -8.76 -19.93 -11.95
CA PRO A 54 -7.45 -20.19 -11.36
C PRO A 54 -6.35 -19.21 -11.82
N SER A 55 -6.48 -18.61 -13.01
CA SER A 55 -5.50 -17.65 -13.53
C SER A 55 -5.39 -16.35 -12.72
N PRO A 56 -6.46 -15.55 -12.47
CA PRO A 56 -6.35 -14.35 -11.65
C PRO A 56 -6.02 -14.68 -10.19
N ARG A 57 -6.39 -15.87 -9.69
CA ARG A 57 -6.03 -16.30 -8.33
C ARG A 57 -4.51 -16.46 -8.16
N LEU A 58 -3.84 -17.07 -9.15
CA LEU A 58 -2.39 -17.20 -9.14
C LEU A 58 -1.71 -15.82 -9.26
N ALA A 59 -2.21 -14.96 -10.16
CA ALA A 59 -1.69 -13.60 -10.30
C ALA A 59 -1.81 -12.80 -8.99
N PHE A 60 -2.94 -12.90 -8.30
CA PHE A 60 -3.16 -12.22 -7.02
C PHE A 60 -2.16 -12.71 -5.96
N PHE A 61 -1.89 -14.00 -5.92
CA PHE A 61 -0.91 -14.58 -5.00
C PHE A 61 0.52 -14.09 -5.30
N ILE A 62 0.91 -14.05 -6.58
CA ILE A 62 2.21 -13.52 -7.01
C ILE A 62 2.34 -12.04 -6.63
N CYS A 63 1.30 -11.23 -6.83
CA CYS A 63 1.30 -9.82 -6.44
C CYS A 63 1.45 -9.63 -4.92
N ILE A 64 0.70 -10.40 -4.11
CA ILE A 64 0.84 -10.37 -2.65
C ILE A 64 2.26 -10.75 -2.23
N ALA A 65 2.78 -11.85 -2.78
CA ALA A 65 4.14 -12.30 -2.50
C ALA A 65 5.17 -11.24 -2.91
N GLY A 66 5.01 -10.61 -4.06
CA GLY A 66 5.88 -9.52 -4.52
C GLY A 66 5.85 -8.32 -3.58
N ILE A 67 4.67 -7.88 -3.12
CA ILE A 67 4.54 -6.77 -2.16
C ILE A 67 5.19 -7.13 -0.82
N LEU A 68 5.00 -8.35 -0.33
CA LEU A 68 5.63 -8.80 0.91
C LEU A 68 7.16 -8.89 0.79
N LEU A 69 7.66 -9.53 -0.28
CA LEU A 69 9.09 -9.68 -0.52
C LEU A 69 9.76 -8.31 -0.67
N THR A 70 9.19 -7.41 -1.48
CA THR A 70 9.74 -6.06 -1.70
C THR A 70 9.61 -5.16 -0.48
N GLY A 71 8.58 -5.36 0.35
CA GLY A 71 8.37 -4.60 1.59
C GLY A 71 9.27 -5.05 2.75
N LEU A 72 9.60 -6.36 2.84
CA LEU A 72 10.43 -6.94 3.89
C LEU A 72 11.92 -6.97 3.53
N MET A 73 12.27 -7.12 2.25
CA MET A 73 13.66 -7.20 1.83
C MET A 73 14.23 -5.79 1.63
N SER A 74 15.16 -5.41 2.50
CA SER A 74 15.96 -4.19 2.38
C SER A 74 16.78 -4.12 1.07
N TYR A 75 16.91 -5.22 0.34
CA TYR A 75 17.54 -5.29 -0.98
C TYR A 75 16.96 -4.32 -2.00
N VAL A 76 15.64 -4.09 -2.00
CA VAL A 76 15.02 -3.12 -2.91
C VAL A 76 15.43 -1.69 -2.53
N TYR A 77 15.56 -1.43 -1.22
CA TYR A 77 16.05 -0.14 -0.72
C TYR A 77 17.52 0.07 -1.10
N GLU A 78 18.39 -0.93 -0.88
CA GLU A 78 19.81 -0.85 -1.29
C GLU A 78 19.97 -0.69 -2.80
N TYR A 79 19.16 -1.37 -3.61
CA TYR A 79 19.17 -1.22 -5.06
C TYR A 79 18.78 0.19 -5.50
N ILE A 80 17.68 0.74 -4.96
CA ILE A 80 17.25 2.12 -5.25
C ILE A 80 18.28 3.14 -4.74
N PHE A 81 18.86 2.91 -3.55
CA PHE A 81 19.88 3.78 -2.97
C PHE A 81 21.15 3.78 -3.82
N SER A 82 21.63 2.61 -4.27
CA SER A 82 22.81 2.49 -5.12
C SER A 82 22.66 3.22 -6.47
N LEU A 83 21.45 3.23 -7.04
CA LEU A 83 21.12 4.00 -8.24
C LEU A 83 20.99 5.50 -7.95
N SER A 84 20.54 5.86 -6.75
CA SER A 84 20.37 7.26 -6.33
C SER A 84 21.70 7.94 -5.94
N THR A 85 22.70 7.18 -5.47
CA THR A 85 24.04 7.67 -5.15
C THR A 85 25.03 7.54 -6.32
N GLY A 86 24.54 7.16 -7.50
CA GLY A 86 25.31 7.13 -8.74
C GLY A 86 25.45 8.52 -9.37
N PHE A 87 26.03 9.47 -8.63
CA PHE A 87 26.70 10.70 -9.09
C PHE A 87 27.64 11.20 -7.99
#